data_AF-A0A7D5MTA9-F1
#
_entry.id   AF-A0A7D5MTA9-F1
#
_cell.length_a   1.000
_cell.length_b   1.000
_cell.length_c   1.000
_cell.angle_alpha   90.00
_cell.angle_beta   90.00
_cell.angle_gamma   90.00
#
_symmetry.space_group_name_H-M   'P 1'
#
loop_
_entity.id
_entity.type
_entity.pdbx_description
1 polymer ?
#
loop_
_entity_poly.entity_id
_entity_poly.type
_entity_poly.pdbx_seq_one_letter_code
_entity_poly.pdbx_strand_id
1 'polypeptide(L)' 'MLNEALDVARTISDEPDRANALTALALHIAEEERSDVLDEALGIVRTISYGWQRANALKALARS' A
#
# COMPACT_ATOMS: atom_id res chain seq x y z
N MET A 1 17.22 4.38 2.40
CA MET A 1 16.25 4.20 3.49
C MET A 1 14.82 4.12 2.95
N LEU A 2 14.26 5.15 2.28
CA LEU A 2 12.87 5.07 1.78
C LEU A 2 12.68 4.01 0.68
N ASN A 3 13.60 3.95 -0.30
CA ASN A 3 13.57 2.92 -1.35
C ASN A 3 13.71 1.50 -0.77
N GLU A 4 14.57 1.33 0.23
CA GLU A 4 14.72 0.06 0.94
C GLU A 4 13.47 -0.33 1.71
N ALA A 5 12.79 0.64 2.35
CA ALA A 5 11.51 0.41 3.02
C ALA A 5 10.41 0.01 2.03
N LEU A 6 10.40 0.58 0.82
CA LEU A 6 9.50 0.16 -0.26
C LEU A 6 9.78 -1.27 -0.70
N ASP A 7 11.05 -1.62 -0.90
CA ASP A 7 11.44 -2.97 -1.28
C ASP A 7 11.03 -3.98 -0.21
N VAL A 8 11.26 -3.68 1.06
CA VAL A 8 10.78 -4.51 2.17
C VAL A 8 9.26 -4.61 2.17
N ALA A 9 8.53 -3.51 2.02
CA ALA A 9 7.07 -3.52 1.98
C ALA A 9 6.56 -4.45 0.87
N ARG A 10 7.14 -4.39 -0.34
CA ARG A 10 6.78 -5.25 -1.48
C ARG A 10 6.97 -6.74 -1.22
N THR A 11 7.90 -7.12 -0.35
CA THR A 11 8.15 -8.54 0.00
C THR A 11 7.17 -9.10 1.04
N ILE A 12 6.35 -8.26 1.67
CA ILE A 12 5.36 -8.72 2.66
C ILE A 12 4.38 -9.68 1.98
N SER A 13 4.25 -10.89 2.55
CA SER A 13 3.40 -11.95 1.99
C SER A 13 1.91 -11.74 2.27
N ASP A 14 1.57 -11.17 3.42
CA ASP A 14 0.19 -10.83 3.76
C ASP A 14 -0.25 -9.60 2.94
N GLU A 15 -1.24 -9.78 2.07
CA GLU A 15 -1.69 -8.72 1.16
C GLU A 15 -2.25 -7.49 1.89
N PRO A 16 -3.10 -7.64 2.94
CA PRO A 16 -3.49 -6.50 3.76
C PRO A 16 -2.31 -5.72 4.34
N ASP A 17 -1.33 -6.41 4.93
CA ASP A 17 -0.16 -5.76 5.52
C ASP A 17 0.72 -5.09 4.47
N ARG A 18 0.93 -5.74 3.32
CA ARG A 18 1.66 -5.17 2.17
C ARG A 18 1.00 -3.89 1.66
N ALA A 19 -0.32 -3.94 1.43
CA ALA A 19 -1.07 -2.77 0.97
C ALA A 19 -0.97 -1.61 1.97
N ASN A 20 -1.19 -1.88 3.26
CA ASN A 20 -1.11 -0.86 4.31
C ASN A 20 0.29 -0.25 4.41
N ALA A 21 1.35 -1.06 4.31
CA ALA A 21 2.72 -0.58 4.35
C ALA A 21 3.05 0.34 3.16
N LEU A 22 2.66 -0.06 1.94
CA LEU A 22 2.85 0.76 0.74
C LEU A 22 2.07 2.08 0.83
N THR A 23 0.81 2.04 1.29
CA THR A 23 0.00 3.25 1.54
C THR A 23 0.64 4.19 2.55
N ALA A 24 1.19 3.66 3.64
CA ALA A 24 1.86 4.47 4.66
C ALA A 24 3.15 5.11 4.13
N LEU A 25 3.94 4.37 3.33
CA LEU A 25 5.17 4.88 2.73
C LEU A 25 4.89 5.95 1.66
N ALA A 26 3.77 5.87 0.93
CA ALA A 26 3.37 6.85 -0.07
C ALA A 26 3.30 8.30 0.45
N LEU A 27 2.95 8.50 1.72
CA LEU A 27 2.94 9.80 2.38
C LEU A 27 4.32 10.46 2.52
N HIS A 28 5.39 9.67 2.39
CA HIS A 28 6.77 10.12 2.56
C HIS A 28 7.55 10.17 1.24
N ILE A 29 6.91 9.82 0.13
CA ILE A 29 7.50 9.81 -1.22
C ILE A 29 7.18 11.12 -1.95
N ALA A 30 8.05 11.51 -2.87
CA ALA A 30 7.86 12.64 -3.78
C ALA A 30 6.57 12.47 -4.60
N GLU A 31 5.94 13.56 -4.97
CA GLU A 31 4.59 13.55 -5.56
C GLU A 31 4.58 12.81 -6.90
N GLU A 32 5.68 12.85 -7.64
CA GLU A 32 5.88 12.17 -8.93
C GLU A 32 5.84 10.65 -8.82
N GLU A 33 6.36 10.09 -7.73
CA GLU A 33 6.44 8.63 -7.49
C GLU A 33 5.29 8.13 -6.60
N ARG A 34 4.60 9.03 -5.89
CA ARG A 34 3.50 8.70 -4.98
C ARG A 34 2.34 8.01 -5.71
N SER A 35 1.98 8.49 -6.90
CA SER A 35 0.87 7.92 -7.67
C SER A 35 1.11 6.43 -7.97
N ASP A 36 2.31 6.09 -8.41
CA ASP A 36 2.67 4.71 -8.77
C ASP A 36 2.58 3.77 -7.57
N VAL A 37 3.04 4.23 -6.39
CA VAL A 37 2.97 3.44 -5.15
C VAL A 37 1.53 3.28 -4.65
N LEU A 38 0.69 4.31 -4.77
CA LEU A 38 -0.73 4.23 -4.43
C LEU A 38 -1.50 3.31 -5.38
N ASP A 39 -1.17 3.33 -6.67
CA ASP A 39 -1.75 2.42 -7.67
C ASP A 39 -1.34 0.97 -7.42
N GLU A 40 -0.08 0.73 -7.06
CA GLU A 40 0.42 -0.58 -6.63
C GLU A 40 -0.37 -1.09 -5.40
N ALA A 41 -0.49 -0.24 -4.37
CA ALA A 41 -1.23 -0.57 -3.16
C ALA A 41 -2.72 -0.86 -3.47
N LEU A 42 -3.38 -0.04 -4.30
CA LEU A 42 -4.76 -0.27 -4.73
C LEU A 42 -4.93 -1.59 -5.51
N GLY A 43 -3.95 -1.94 -6.34
CA GLY A 43 -3.90 -3.22 -7.04
C GLY A 43 -3.96 -4.40 -6.06
N ILE A 44 -3.16 -4.34 -4.99
CA ILE A 44 -3.15 -5.37 -3.93
C ILE A 44 -4.45 -5.35 -3.14
N VAL A 45 -4.99 -4.18 -2.77
CA VAL A 45 -6.25 -4.11 -2.04
C VAL A 45 -7.40 -4.79 -2.79
N ARG A 46 -7.38 -4.78 -4.12
CA ARG A 46 -8.38 -5.47 -4.95
C ARG A 46 -8.27 -6.99 -4.90
N THR A 47 -7.12 -7.57 -4.59
CA THR A 47 -6.94 -9.04 -4.49
C THR A 47 -7.32 -9.61 -3.13
N ILE A 48 -7.39 -8.76 -2.09
CA ILE A 48 -7.76 -9.17 -0.72
C ILE A 48 -9.14 -9.86 -0.72
N SER A 49 -9.12 -11.12 -0.29
CA SER A 49 -10.29 -12.01 -0.29
C SER A 49 -11.31 -11.67 0.81
N TYR A 50 -10.84 -11.30 2.00
CA TYR A 50 -11.72 -10.97 3.12
C TYR A 50 -12.23 -9.54 3.02
N GLY A 51 -13.54 -9.39 2.85
CA GLY A 51 -14.17 -8.09 2.60
C GLY A 51 -13.90 -7.04 3.69
N TRP A 52 -13.79 -7.44 4.96
CA TRP A 52 -13.48 -6.52 6.06
C TRP A 52 -12.04 -6.02 6.01
N GLN A 53 -11.06 -6.86 5.64
CA GLN A 53 -9.67 -6.45 5.44
C GLN A 53 -9.56 -5.51 4.23
N ARG A 54 -10.23 -5.86 3.13
CA ARG A 54 -10.29 -5.01 1.94
C ARG A 54 -10.88 -3.64 2.24
N ALA A 55 -11.99 -3.57 2.98
CA ALA A 55 -12.61 -2.31 3.38
C ALA A 55 -11.68 -1.45 4.26
N ASN A 56 -10.95 -2.07 5.18
CA ASN A 56 -9.97 -1.37 6.02
C ASN A 56 -8.81 -0.80 5.20
N ALA A 57 -8.26 -1.58 4.26
CA ALA A 57 -7.18 -1.12 3.41
C ALA A 57 -7.64 -0.02 2.42
N LEU A 58 -8.85 -0.11 1.87
CA LEU A 58 -9.46 0.97 1.07
C LEU A 58 -9.62 2.27 1.89
N LYS A 59 -10.02 2.15 3.16
CA LYS A 59 -10.12 3.31 4.06
C LYS A 59 -8.74 3.92 4.36
N ALA A 60 -7.69 3.12 4.43
CA ALA A 60 -6.32 3.63 4.56
C ALA A 60 -5.89 4.38 3.30
N LEU A 61 -6.10 3.81 2.11
CA LEU A 61 -5.82 4.47 0.81
C LEU A 61 -6.58 5.78 0.62
N ALA A 62 -7.81 5.89 1.11
CA ALA A 62 -8.58 7.13 1.02
C ALA A 62 -8.05 8.26 1.93
N ARG A 63 -7.11 7.95 2.84
CA ARG A 63 -6.53 8.89 3.81
C ARG A 63 -5.08 9.25 3.52
N SER A 64 -4.42 8.51 2.62
CA SER A 64 -3.06 8.78 2.16
C SER A 64 -2.98 9.93 1.17
#